data_AF-A0A2T0N542-F1
#
_entry.id   AF-A0A2T0N542-F1
#
_cell.length_a   1.000
_cell.length_b   1.000
_cell.length_c   1.000
_cell.angle_alpha   90.00
_cell.angle_beta   90.00
_cell.angle_gamma   90.00
#
_symmetry.space_group_name_H-M   'P 1'
#
loop_
_entity.id
_entity.type
_entity.pdbx_description
1 polymer ?
#
loop_
_entity_poly.entity_id
_entity_poly.type
_entity_poly.pdbx_seq_one_letter_code
_entity_poly.pdbx_strand_id
1 'polypeptide(L)'
;MRWRGVPLDVLLAASGVGLDLLTTANAGDTEYLPAEMNLPMALLVGLPMGLVRHRPVAVSLYLAVVLAVTDQLGSFTSNTAQILVCVALGVAGYSARVRATAVAVIGSIFATAFNIADPGVALTGNMWMYSVLLPVFPAVLGAYLRSTAERLDESDVTPDALLAAGGVAITVLSTWTSWHSGTQPVWVVGLLAVVGGLSLGIARRLPGLVFTLQGVLLVSADIYLNDTVNTCLILTLIAIGVFAMRVVSWAWTLAAYLTGCLLSSIAVIGDDAEITGFRIGVLMTLVATPIAIGRYLGMRRAAVASERLRAEEAARAAVAQVRADQLAERERIARDVHDIVAHHVGAMVLRASAARYTAPDGPVADALDDIRETGHQVLQDLRDLLDLLRDPDRQPDLLANPADVVRESAERMAAAGLLVDLDLDPATDQAPLIARTSAARIVQEGLTNVLKHAGPGTRVRVTVSPAEEGLDVEIRNGRPPTAIERLPSSGRGLAGMRERVRTVGGTLSAGPDGEGGWLLAAHLPTRLSQGNAA
;
A
#
# COMPACT_ATOMS: atom_id res chain seq x y z
N MET A 1 16.34 -7.27 39.53
CA MET A 1 16.05 -8.71 39.57
C MET A 1 15.14 -9.08 38.41
N ARG A 2 15.67 -9.73 37.37
CA ARG A 2 14.88 -10.26 36.26
C ARG A 2 14.16 -11.51 36.78
N TRP A 3 12.86 -11.41 37.04
CA TRP A 3 12.01 -12.59 37.14
C TRP A 3 12.13 -13.34 35.81
N ARG A 4 12.94 -14.41 35.78
CA ARG A 4 12.87 -15.41 34.72
C ARG A 4 11.48 -16.03 34.86
N GLY A 5 10.53 -15.48 34.10
CA GLY A 5 9.13 -15.90 34.15
C GLY A 5 9.04 -17.41 34.00
N VAL A 6 8.14 -18.00 34.78
CA VAL A 6 7.77 -19.41 34.62
C VAL A 6 7.47 -19.64 33.14
N PRO A 7 8.08 -20.64 32.48
CA PRO A 7 7.81 -20.88 31.06
C PRO A 7 6.31 -21.11 30.89
N LEU A 8 5.71 -20.44 29.89
CA LEU A 8 4.27 -20.48 29.60
C LEU A 8 3.71 -21.92 29.55
N ASP A 9 4.54 -22.86 29.13
CA ASP A 9 4.26 -24.29 29.05
C ASP A 9 3.98 -24.90 30.45
N VAL A 10 4.72 -24.49 31.49
CA VAL A 10 4.46 -24.89 32.88
C VAL A 10 3.18 -24.24 33.41
N LEU A 11 2.89 -23.01 33.01
CA LEU A 11 1.62 -22.35 33.39
C LEU A 11 0.41 -23.05 32.75
N LEU A 12 0.51 -23.46 31.49
CA LEU A 12 -0.57 -24.19 30.80
C LEU A 12 -0.81 -25.57 31.42
N ALA A 13 0.26 -26.30 31.76
CA ALA A 13 0.16 -27.56 32.49
C ALA A 13 -0.47 -27.36 33.87
N ALA A 14 0.03 -26.41 34.66
CA ALA A 14 -0.51 -26.10 35.98
C ALA A 14 -1.97 -25.63 35.93
N SER A 15 -2.36 -24.86 34.90
CA SER A 15 -3.75 -24.42 34.71
C SER A 15 -4.67 -25.58 34.36
N GLY A 16 -4.22 -26.51 33.52
CA GLY A 16 -4.98 -27.72 33.19
C GLY A 16 -5.21 -28.61 34.43
N VAL A 17 -4.17 -28.81 35.24
CA VAL A 17 -4.25 -29.57 36.49
C VAL A 17 -5.15 -28.85 37.51
N GLY A 18 -4.98 -27.53 37.66
CA GLY A 18 -5.79 -26.72 38.57
C GLY A 18 -7.27 -26.69 38.18
N LEU A 19 -7.58 -26.65 36.88
CA LEU A 19 -8.95 -26.73 36.38
C LEU A 19 -9.62 -28.03 36.84
N ASP A 20 -8.95 -29.18 36.68
CA ASP A 20 -9.52 -30.48 37.05
C ASP A 20 -9.70 -30.64 38.56
N LEU A 21 -8.73 -30.16 39.35
CA LEU A 21 -8.85 -30.16 40.82
C LEU A 21 -10.01 -29.27 41.30
N LEU A 22 -10.26 -28.15 40.64
CA LEU A 22 -11.38 -27.26 40.99
C LEU A 22 -12.74 -27.84 40.62
N THR A 23 -12.83 -28.57 39.50
CA THR A 23 -14.07 -29.22 39.07
C THR A 23 -14.37 -30.47 39.90
N THR A 24 -13.35 -31.23 40.30
CA THR A 24 -13.50 -32.43 41.15
C THR A 24 -13.76 -32.08 42.62
N ALA A 25 -13.14 -31.03 43.16
CA ALA A 25 -13.35 -30.63 44.57
C ALA A 25 -14.79 -30.17 44.91
N ASN A 26 -15.61 -29.85 43.90
CA ASN A 26 -17.02 -29.46 44.08
C ASN A 26 -18.01 -30.60 43.81
N ALA A 27 -17.53 -31.78 43.42
CA ALA A 27 -18.34 -32.97 43.33
C ALA A 27 -18.53 -33.54 44.75
N GLY A 28 -19.76 -33.62 45.25
CA GLY A 28 -20.04 -34.30 46.52
C GLY A 28 -19.73 -35.81 46.45
N ASP A 29 -20.19 -36.60 47.44
CA ASP A 29 -19.97 -38.07 47.62
C ASP A 29 -20.42 -38.99 46.44
N THR A 30 -20.64 -38.46 45.24
CA THR A 30 -21.10 -39.14 44.02
C THR A 30 -20.00 -39.77 43.15
N GLU A 31 -18.76 -39.93 43.66
CA GLU A 31 -17.63 -40.46 42.87
C GLU A 31 -17.55 -41.99 42.81
N TYR A 32 -17.18 -42.52 41.63
CA TYR A 32 -16.83 -43.93 41.40
C TYR A 32 -15.40 -44.29 41.86
N LEU A 33 -14.58 -43.29 42.21
CA LEU A 33 -13.18 -43.45 42.62
C LEU A 33 -12.92 -42.88 44.03
N PRO A 34 -11.91 -43.38 44.77
CA PRO A 34 -11.49 -42.80 46.03
C PRO A 34 -10.88 -41.41 45.83
N ALA A 35 -11.08 -40.49 46.79
CA ALA A 35 -10.52 -39.12 46.76
C ALA A 35 -8.99 -39.05 46.53
N GLU A 36 -8.26 -40.10 46.88
CA GLU A 36 -6.82 -40.25 46.63
C GLU A 36 -6.47 -40.24 45.12
N MET A 37 -7.43 -40.56 44.25
CA MET A 37 -7.26 -40.59 42.79
C MET A 37 -7.44 -39.23 42.12
N ASN A 38 -7.93 -38.20 42.82
CA ASN A 38 -8.23 -36.90 42.20
C ASN A 38 -6.97 -36.17 41.71
N LEU A 39 -5.87 -36.21 42.48
CA LEU A 39 -4.60 -35.62 42.05
C LEU A 39 -3.94 -36.38 40.88
N PRO A 40 -3.81 -37.73 40.91
CA PRO A 40 -3.36 -38.51 39.76
C PRO A 40 -4.16 -38.24 38.48
N MET A 41 -5.49 -38.16 38.57
CA MET A 41 -6.36 -37.88 37.42
C MET A 41 -6.17 -36.45 36.90
N ALA A 42 -6.11 -35.46 37.78
CA ALA A 42 -5.83 -34.09 37.40
C ALA A 42 -4.47 -33.93 36.70
N LEU A 43 -3.45 -34.66 37.16
CA LEU A 43 -2.14 -34.70 36.51
C LEU A 43 -2.20 -35.36 35.13
N LEU A 44 -2.91 -36.48 35.00
CA LEU A 44 -3.12 -37.20 33.75
C LEU A 44 -3.75 -36.29 32.67
N VAL A 45 -4.80 -35.54 33.02
CA VAL A 45 -5.49 -34.67 32.06
C VAL A 45 -4.76 -33.33 31.85
N GLY A 46 -4.21 -32.74 32.92
CA GLY A 46 -3.68 -31.38 32.90
C GLY A 46 -2.25 -31.25 32.36
N LEU A 47 -1.34 -32.16 32.70
CA LEU A 47 0.09 -32.07 32.30
C LEU A 47 0.33 -31.98 30.78
N PRO A 48 -0.40 -32.72 29.91
CA PRO A 48 -0.23 -32.64 28.46
C PRO A 48 -0.39 -31.24 27.88
N MET A 49 -1.14 -30.35 28.55
CA MET A 49 -1.32 -28.97 28.10
C MET A 49 -0.02 -28.17 28.06
N GLY A 50 1.01 -28.57 28.80
CA GLY A 50 2.35 -27.97 28.67
C GLY A 50 3.00 -28.20 27.30
N LEU A 51 2.58 -29.23 26.57
CA LEU A 51 3.08 -29.54 25.22
C LEU A 51 2.19 -28.97 24.11
N VAL A 52 1.05 -28.34 24.43
CA VAL A 52 0.02 -27.98 23.44
C VAL A 52 0.54 -27.05 22.35
N ARG A 53 1.49 -26.16 22.66
CA ARG A 53 2.07 -25.23 21.68
C ARG A 53 2.98 -25.93 20.67
N HIS A 54 3.67 -26.98 21.09
CA HIS A 54 4.67 -27.68 20.27
C HIS A 54 4.11 -28.90 19.57
N ARG A 55 3.14 -29.58 20.20
CA ARG A 55 2.55 -30.85 19.74
C ARG A 55 1.01 -30.85 19.88
N PRO A 56 0.28 -29.85 19.35
CA PRO A 56 -1.15 -29.70 19.61
C PRO A 56 -2.00 -30.88 19.11
N VAL A 57 -1.64 -31.49 17.97
CA VAL A 57 -2.32 -32.67 17.42
C VAL A 57 -2.16 -33.88 18.33
N ALA A 58 -0.95 -34.11 18.85
CA ALA A 58 -0.70 -35.24 19.76
C ALA A 58 -1.40 -35.03 21.10
N VAL A 59 -1.41 -33.80 21.62
CA VAL A 59 -2.13 -33.44 22.85
C VAL A 59 -3.64 -33.61 22.65
N SER A 60 -4.19 -33.18 21.51
CA SER A 60 -5.62 -33.35 21.20
C SER A 60 -6.01 -34.83 21.13
N LEU A 61 -5.21 -35.66 20.46
CA LEU A 61 -5.46 -37.10 20.36
C LEU A 61 -5.31 -37.80 21.72
N TYR A 62 -4.30 -37.42 22.52
CA TYR A 62 -4.13 -37.93 23.88
C TYR A 62 -5.35 -37.61 24.73
N LEU A 63 -5.78 -36.34 24.74
CA LEU A 63 -6.93 -35.91 25.54
C LEU A 63 -8.25 -36.52 25.02
N ALA A 64 -8.36 -36.82 23.72
CA ALA A 64 -9.48 -37.58 23.17
C ALA A 64 -9.49 -39.03 23.68
N VAL A 65 -8.33 -39.69 23.75
CA VAL A 65 -8.22 -41.02 24.36
C VAL A 65 -8.57 -40.97 25.84
N VAL A 66 -8.04 -39.98 26.57
CA VAL A 66 -8.37 -39.76 27.99
C VAL A 66 -9.89 -39.58 28.14
N LEU A 67 -10.52 -38.70 27.36
CA LEU A 67 -11.97 -38.47 27.39
C LEU A 67 -12.78 -39.76 27.18
N ALA A 68 -12.35 -40.62 26.25
CA ALA A 68 -13.01 -41.89 25.98
C ALA A 68 -12.82 -42.94 27.10
N VAL A 69 -11.73 -42.87 27.85
CA VAL A 69 -11.38 -43.82 28.91
C VAL A 69 -11.90 -43.38 30.28
N THR A 70 -11.81 -42.10 30.60
CA THR A 70 -12.15 -41.56 31.93
C THR A 70 -13.65 -41.54 32.19
N ASP A 71 -14.47 -41.58 31.14
CA ASP A 71 -15.93 -41.72 31.26
C ASP A 71 -16.35 -42.95 32.07
N GLN A 72 -15.56 -44.04 31.99
CA GLN A 72 -15.82 -45.26 32.74
C GLN A 72 -15.27 -45.24 34.18
N LEU A 73 -14.59 -44.15 34.57
CA LEU A 73 -13.83 -44.05 35.82
C LEU A 73 -14.31 -42.90 36.73
N GLY A 74 -14.83 -41.79 36.18
CA GLY A 74 -15.38 -40.68 36.97
C GLY A 74 -15.90 -39.52 36.12
N SER A 75 -17.00 -38.88 36.54
CA SER A 75 -17.80 -37.94 35.72
C SER A 75 -17.25 -36.51 35.57
N PHE A 76 -16.35 -36.07 36.45
CA PHE A 76 -15.82 -34.69 36.41
C PHE A 76 -14.51 -34.57 35.64
N THR A 77 -13.68 -35.61 35.64
CA THR A 77 -12.43 -35.64 34.87
C THR A 77 -12.67 -35.70 33.36
N SER A 78 -13.75 -36.36 32.92
CA SER A 78 -14.20 -36.34 31.53
C SER A 78 -14.56 -34.92 31.07
N ASN A 79 -15.29 -34.15 31.90
CA ASN A 79 -15.64 -32.76 31.59
C ASN A 79 -14.38 -31.89 31.38
N THR A 80 -13.37 -32.03 32.25
CA THR A 80 -12.11 -31.30 32.10
C THR A 80 -11.34 -31.74 30.85
N ALA A 81 -11.25 -33.04 30.59
CA ALA A 81 -10.62 -33.57 29.38
C ALA A 81 -11.30 -33.00 28.13
N GLN A 82 -12.62 -32.92 28.11
CA GLN A 82 -13.39 -32.38 27.01
C GLN A 82 -13.12 -30.89 26.75
N ILE A 83 -13.02 -30.08 27.80
CA ILE A 83 -12.62 -28.67 27.70
C ILE A 83 -11.20 -28.55 27.12
N LEU A 84 -10.26 -29.32 27.65
CA LEU A 84 -8.86 -29.25 27.24
C LEU A 84 -8.62 -29.77 25.81
N VAL A 85 -9.36 -30.80 25.36
CA VAL A 85 -9.41 -31.23 23.95
C VAL A 85 -9.77 -30.05 23.05
N CYS A 86 -10.81 -29.29 23.40
CA CYS A 86 -11.26 -28.15 22.59
C CYS A 86 -10.16 -27.08 22.47
N VAL A 87 -9.48 -26.76 23.57
CA VAL A 87 -8.35 -25.82 23.55
C VAL A 87 -7.22 -26.35 22.66
N ALA A 88 -6.86 -27.63 22.80
CA ALA A 88 -5.81 -28.26 22.00
C ALA A 88 -6.15 -28.28 20.49
N LEU A 89 -7.41 -28.53 20.13
CA LEU A 89 -7.90 -28.49 18.75
C LEU A 89 -7.86 -27.07 18.17
N GLY A 90 -8.17 -26.05 18.97
CA GLY A 90 -8.01 -24.66 18.57
C GLY A 90 -6.56 -24.30 18.26
N VAL A 91 -5.63 -24.74 19.10
CA VAL A 91 -4.19 -24.58 18.83
C VAL A 91 -3.75 -25.39 17.60
N ALA A 92 -4.27 -26.60 17.42
CA ALA A 92 -3.98 -27.44 16.26
C ALA A 92 -4.48 -26.79 14.96
N GLY A 93 -5.67 -26.20 14.96
CA GLY A 93 -6.20 -25.43 13.84
C GLY A 93 -5.32 -24.23 13.50
N TYR A 94 -4.77 -23.57 14.52
CA TYR A 94 -3.92 -22.40 14.34
C TYR A 94 -2.51 -22.73 13.82
N SER A 95 -1.86 -23.78 14.34
CA SER A 95 -0.42 -24.01 14.08
C SER A 95 -0.09 -25.26 13.25
N ALA A 96 -1.00 -26.23 13.13
CA ALA A 96 -0.74 -27.48 12.42
C ALA A 96 -1.20 -27.44 10.94
N ARG A 97 -0.83 -28.48 10.18
CA ARG A 97 -1.31 -28.67 8.80
C ARG A 97 -2.76 -29.15 8.84
N VAL A 98 -3.59 -28.69 7.89
CA VAL A 98 -5.02 -29.05 7.78
C VAL A 98 -5.26 -30.56 7.88
N ARG A 99 -4.46 -31.39 7.20
CA ARG A 99 -4.58 -32.87 7.27
C ARG A 99 -4.36 -33.41 8.68
N ALA A 100 -3.41 -32.86 9.43
CA ALA A 100 -3.12 -33.30 10.80
C ALA A 100 -4.18 -32.82 11.79
N THR A 101 -4.69 -31.59 11.61
CA THR A 101 -5.82 -31.07 12.38
C THR A 101 -7.08 -31.89 12.15
N ALA A 102 -7.36 -32.29 10.90
CA ALA A 102 -8.51 -33.14 10.58
C ALA A 102 -8.46 -34.47 11.32
N VAL A 103 -7.29 -35.11 11.43
CA VAL A 103 -7.12 -36.36 12.20
C VAL A 103 -7.44 -36.14 13.68
N ALA A 104 -6.95 -35.05 14.28
CA ALA A 104 -7.23 -34.71 15.68
C ALA A 104 -8.72 -34.44 15.92
N VAL A 105 -9.37 -33.70 15.01
CA VAL A 105 -10.80 -33.42 15.06
C VAL A 105 -11.59 -34.71 14.98
N ILE A 106 -11.33 -35.57 14.00
CA ILE A 106 -12.04 -36.85 13.83
C ILE A 106 -11.89 -37.72 15.08
N GLY A 107 -10.68 -37.88 15.62
CA GLY A 107 -10.45 -38.65 16.84
C GLY A 107 -11.23 -38.08 18.05
N SER A 108 -11.30 -36.75 18.14
CA SER A 108 -12.06 -36.07 19.20
C SER A 108 -13.57 -36.18 19.04
N ILE A 109 -14.07 -36.25 17.79
CA ILE A 109 -15.48 -36.52 17.50
C ILE A 109 -15.86 -37.91 18.00
N PHE A 110 -15.05 -38.93 17.67
CA PHE A 110 -15.28 -40.29 18.14
C PHE A 110 -15.23 -40.39 19.67
N ALA A 111 -14.24 -39.76 20.31
CA ALA A 111 -14.14 -39.74 21.76
C ALA A 111 -15.35 -39.06 22.43
N THR A 112 -15.79 -37.93 21.87
CA THR A 112 -16.94 -37.20 22.39
C THR A 112 -18.25 -37.97 22.17
N ALA A 113 -18.41 -38.64 21.02
CA ALA A 113 -19.54 -39.51 20.77
C ALA A 113 -19.59 -40.68 21.75
N PHE A 114 -18.44 -41.30 22.01
CA PHE A 114 -18.32 -42.43 22.94
C PHE A 114 -18.61 -42.03 24.39
N ASN A 115 -18.21 -40.83 24.80
CA ASN A 115 -18.42 -40.29 26.15
C ASN A 115 -19.90 -39.92 26.44
N ILE A 116 -20.66 -39.51 25.42
CA ILE A 116 -21.99 -38.91 25.63
C ILE A 116 -23.11 -39.95 25.83
N ALA A 117 -23.03 -41.16 25.25
CA ALA A 117 -24.06 -42.19 25.46
C ALA A 117 -23.66 -43.58 24.92
N ASP A 118 -24.33 -44.61 25.46
CA ASP A 118 -24.45 -45.97 24.92
C ASP A 118 -24.45 -45.94 23.37
N PRO A 119 -23.66 -46.76 22.64
CA PRO A 119 -23.34 -46.55 21.22
C PRO A 119 -24.54 -46.40 20.26
N GLY A 120 -25.75 -46.79 20.69
CA GLY A 120 -27.00 -46.62 19.95
C GLY A 120 -27.65 -45.23 20.05
N VAL A 121 -27.28 -44.38 21.01
CA VAL A 121 -27.93 -43.08 21.28
C VAL A 121 -27.06 -41.89 20.84
N ALA A 122 -25.72 -42.05 20.81
CA ALA A 122 -24.79 -40.97 20.44
C ALA A 122 -24.99 -40.40 19.01
N LEU A 123 -25.62 -41.16 18.12
CA LEU A 123 -25.98 -40.76 16.74
C LEU A 123 -27.48 -40.51 16.56
N THR A 124 -28.26 -40.45 17.64
CA THR A 124 -29.65 -39.97 17.59
C THR A 124 -29.70 -38.44 17.51
N GLY A 125 -30.87 -37.92 17.16
CA GLY A 125 -31.01 -36.63 16.52
C GLY A 125 -30.39 -35.41 17.21
N ASN A 126 -30.32 -35.36 18.54
CA ASN A 126 -29.88 -34.14 19.25
C ASN A 126 -28.46 -34.22 19.83
N MET A 127 -27.84 -35.41 19.92
CA MET A 127 -26.53 -35.59 20.59
C MET A 127 -25.33 -35.54 19.66
N TRP A 128 -25.51 -35.88 18.38
CA TRP A 128 -24.42 -35.86 17.39
C TRP A 128 -23.79 -34.46 17.25
N MET A 129 -24.58 -33.41 17.48
CA MET A 129 -24.13 -32.02 17.50
C MET A 129 -23.03 -31.82 18.55
N TYR A 130 -23.23 -32.31 19.77
CA TYR A 130 -22.22 -32.21 20.83
C TYR A 130 -20.96 -32.98 20.47
N SER A 131 -21.11 -34.14 19.82
CA SER A 131 -19.97 -34.94 19.37
C SER A 131 -19.19 -34.33 18.22
N VAL A 132 -19.84 -33.60 17.31
CA VAL A 132 -19.21 -33.07 16.08
C VAL A 132 -18.82 -31.60 16.20
N LEU A 133 -19.71 -30.74 16.69
CA LEU A 133 -19.46 -29.30 16.73
C LEU A 133 -18.44 -28.90 17.80
N LEU A 134 -18.47 -29.57 18.95
CA LEU A 134 -17.56 -29.26 20.05
C LEU A 134 -16.08 -29.44 19.63
N PRO A 135 -15.70 -30.49 18.88
CA PRO A 135 -14.33 -30.60 18.35
C PRO A 135 -14.07 -29.77 17.08
N VAL A 136 -15.05 -29.64 16.18
CA VAL A 136 -14.84 -28.96 14.89
C VAL A 136 -14.69 -27.45 15.07
N PHE A 137 -15.53 -26.82 15.90
CA PHE A 137 -15.57 -25.37 16.03
C PHE A 137 -14.23 -24.75 16.49
N PRO A 138 -13.56 -25.25 17.55
CA PRO A 138 -12.26 -24.74 17.95
C PRO A 138 -11.21 -24.88 16.85
N ALA A 139 -11.16 -26.01 16.15
CA ALA A 139 -10.21 -26.23 15.06
C ALA A 139 -10.43 -25.26 13.89
N VAL A 140 -11.69 -25.01 13.51
CA VAL A 140 -12.05 -24.02 12.49
C VAL A 140 -11.70 -22.61 12.95
N LEU A 141 -11.99 -22.26 14.20
CA LEU A 141 -11.63 -20.97 14.78
C LEU A 141 -10.11 -20.76 14.75
N GLY A 142 -9.33 -21.78 15.14
CA GLY A 142 -7.87 -21.76 15.05
C GLY A 142 -7.37 -21.51 13.63
N ALA A 143 -7.93 -22.22 12.64
CA ALA A 143 -7.57 -22.04 11.23
C ALA A 143 -7.94 -20.64 10.70
N TYR A 144 -9.08 -20.09 11.12
CA TYR A 144 -9.51 -18.73 10.81
C TYR A 144 -8.58 -17.66 11.42
N LEU A 145 -8.13 -17.89 12.66
CA LEU A 145 -7.16 -17.02 13.32
C LEU A 145 -5.82 -17.02 12.59
N ARG A 146 -5.38 -18.19 12.12
CA ARG A 146 -4.17 -18.33 11.31
C ARG A 146 -4.27 -17.58 9.99
N SER A 147 -5.37 -17.77 9.25
CA SER A 147 -5.57 -17.11 7.96
C SER A 147 -5.64 -15.59 8.10
N THR A 148 -6.25 -15.08 9.18
CA THR A 148 -6.29 -13.65 9.50
C THR A 148 -4.91 -13.09 9.83
N ALA A 149 -4.02 -13.89 10.44
CA ALA A 149 -2.65 -13.47 10.74
C ALA A 149 -1.74 -13.51 9.50
N GLU A 150 -1.93 -14.47 8.60
CA GLU A 150 -1.11 -14.66 7.40
C GLU A 150 -1.57 -13.81 6.20
N ARG A 151 -2.85 -13.44 6.11
CA ARG A 151 -3.43 -12.65 5.02
C ARG A 151 -4.10 -11.40 5.55
N LEU A 152 -3.31 -10.36 5.74
CA LEU A 152 -3.82 -9.04 6.10
C LEU A 152 -4.06 -8.13 4.89
N ASP A 153 -4.02 -8.64 3.65
CA ASP A 153 -4.41 -7.87 2.46
C ASP A 153 -5.86 -8.15 2.01
N GLU A 154 -6.58 -7.03 1.95
CA GLU A 154 -7.84 -6.63 1.30
C GLU A 154 -8.98 -7.61 0.92
N SER A 155 -10.19 -7.16 1.28
CA SER A 155 -11.49 -7.35 0.59
C SER A 155 -12.01 -8.75 0.26
N ASP A 156 -11.50 -9.78 0.93
CA ASP A 156 -11.96 -11.13 0.64
C ASP A 156 -13.41 -11.35 1.16
N VAL A 157 -14.33 -11.68 0.24
CA VAL A 157 -15.72 -12.11 0.55
C VAL A 157 -15.73 -13.47 1.25
N THR A 158 -14.59 -14.19 1.21
CA THR A 158 -14.39 -15.53 1.77
C THR A 158 -14.70 -15.63 3.28
N PRO A 159 -14.23 -14.77 4.20
CA PRO A 159 -14.61 -14.82 5.61
C PRO A 159 -16.10 -14.53 5.87
N ASP A 160 -16.73 -13.65 5.10
CA ASP A 160 -18.18 -13.38 5.21
C ASP A 160 -18.98 -14.61 4.75
N ALA A 161 -18.58 -15.23 3.63
CA ALA A 161 -19.18 -16.47 3.13
C ALA A 161 -18.95 -17.66 4.08
N LEU A 162 -17.78 -17.75 4.72
CA LEU A 162 -17.47 -18.79 5.72
C LEU A 162 -18.31 -18.61 6.99
N LEU A 163 -18.51 -17.37 7.46
CA LEU A 163 -19.40 -17.10 8.60
C LEU A 163 -20.86 -17.44 8.28
N ALA A 164 -21.33 -17.10 7.08
CA ALA A 164 -22.67 -17.45 6.63
C ALA A 164 -22.85 -18.96 6.48
N ALA A 165 -21.97 -19.62 5.73
CA ALA A 165 -22.04 -21.06 5.49
C ALA A 165 -21.84 -21.86 6.79
N GLY A 166 -20.89 -21.45 7.63
CA GLY A 166 -20.66 -22.04 8.95
C GLY A 166 -21.83 -21.81 9.88
N GLY A 167 -22.41 -20.62 9.90
CA GLY A 167 -23.64 -20.31 10.65
C GLY A 167 -24.81 -21.20 10.22
N VAL A 168 -25.10 -21.26 8.92
CA VAL A 168 -26.18 -22.10 8.36
C VAL A 168 -25.92 -23.57 8.67
N ALA A 169 -24.69 -24.04 8.47
CA ALA A 169 -24.31 -25.40 8.80
C ALA A 169 -24.56 -25.68 10.29
N ILE A 170 -24.02 -24.86 11.21
CA ILE A 170 -24.26 -24.99 12.65
C ILE A 170 -25.76 -25.09 12.94
N THR A 171 -26.56 -24.21 12.35
CA THR A 171 -27.98 -24.08 12.70
C THR A 171 -28.84 -25.19 12.14
N VAL A 172 -28.63 -25.59 10.88
CA VAL A 172 -29.32 -26.73 10.28
C VAL A 172 -28.94 -28.01 11.00
N LEU A 173 -27.64 -28.22 11.23
CA LEU A 173 -27.12 -29.41 11.87
C LEU A 173 -27.57 -29.54 13.33
N SER A 174 -27.64 -28.43 14.07
CA SER A 174 -28.07 -28.47 15.47
C SER A 174 -29.57 -28.66 15.67
N THR A 175 -30.40 -28.29 14.68
CA THR A 175 -31.86 -28.23 14.87
C THR A 175 -32.65 -29.23 14.03
N TRP A 176 -32.12 -29.76 12.91
CA TRP A 176 -32.90 -30.50 11.89
C TRP A 176 -33.72 -31.68 12.43
N THR A 177 -33.20 -32.36 13.43
CA THR A 177 -33.79 -33.52 14.09
C THR A 177 -34.96 -33.17 15.00
N SER A 178 -34.99 -31.94 15.48
CA SER A 178 -36.07 -31.36 16.28
C SER A 178 -37.02 -30.49 15.45
N TRP A 179 -36.90 -30.49 14.12
CA TRP A 179 -37.81 -29.70 13.28
C TRP A 179 -39.25 -30.21 13.31
N HIS A 180 -39.47 -31.46 13.73
CA HIS A 180 -40.78 -32.09 13.83
C HIS A 180 -41.33 -32.14 15.27
N SER A 181 -40.55 -31.76 16.28
CA SER A 181 -40.93 -31.87 17.70
C SER A 181 -41.68 -30.64 18.24
N GLY A 182 -41.65 -29.52 17.53
CA GLY A 182 -42.27 -28.26 17.95
C GLY A 182 -43.74 -28.07 17.52
N THR A 183 -44.36 -27.02 18.03
CA THR A 183 -45.72 -26.58 17.66
C THR A 183 -45.77 -25.89 16.29
N GLN A 184 -44.62 -25.49 15.76
CA GLN A 184 -44.49 -24.74 14.51
C GLN A 184 -44.24 -25.67 13.32
N PRO A 185 -44.69 -25.29 12.11
CA PRO A 185 -44.37 -26.02 10.89
C PRO A 185 -42.85 -26.10 10.64
N VAL A 186 -42.38 -27.27 10.17
CA VAL A 186 -40.96 -27.57 9.85
C VAL A 186 -40.29 -26.47 9.02
N TRP A 187 -41.01 -25.91 8.04
CA TRP A 187 -40.45 -24.87 7.17
C TRP A 187 -40.17 -23.54 7.90
N VAL A 188 -40.92 -23.23 8.96
CA VAL A 188 -40.70 -22.03 9.79
C VAL A 188 -39.39 -22.18 10.57
N VAL A 189 -39.18 -23.35 11.17
CA VAL A 189 -37.96 -23.69 11.92
C VAL A 189 -36.75 -23.66 10.99
N GLY A 190 -36.87 -24.28 9.82
CA GLY A 190 -35.81 -24.26 8.80
C GLY A 190 -35.50 -22.87 8.26
N LEU A 191 -36.52 -22.02 8.06
CA LEU A 191 -36.31 -20.64 7.61
C LEU A 191 -35.57 -19.81 8.67
N LEU A 192 -35.98 -19.88 9.94
CA LEU A 192 -35.30 -19.17 11.02
C LEU A 192 -33.86 -19.66 11.19
N ALA A 193 -33.65 -20.97 11.05
CA ALA A 193 -32.32 -21.55 11.11
C ALA A 193 -31.39 -21.00 10.01
N VAL A 194 -31.89 -20.97 8.77
CA VAL A 194 -31.15 -20.44 7.61
C VAL A 194 -30.92 -18.93 7.75
N VAL A 195 -31.92 -18.16 8.18
CA VAL A 195 -31.79 -16.71 8.39
C VAL A 195 -30.79 -16.40 9.50
N GLY A 196 -30.85 -17.12 10.62
CA GLY A 196 -29.89 -17.01 11.71
C GLY A 196 -28.48 -17.26 11.22
N GLY A 197 -28.26 -18.36 10.52
CA GLY A 197 -26.95 -18.69 9.95
C GLY A 197 -26.44 -17.67 8.92
N LEU A 198 -27.25 -17.32 7.93
CA LEU A 198 -26.86 -16.39 6.85
C LEU A 198 -26.59 -14.98 7.37
N SER A 199 -27.28 -14.53 8.41
CA SER A 199 -27.08 -13.21 9.00
C SER A 199 -25.64 -13.00 9.51
N LEU A 200 -24.93 -14.07 9.91
CA LEU A 200 -23.53 -13.98 10.31
C LEU A 200 -22.61 -13.54 9.16
N GLY A 201 -23.00 -13.76 7.90
CA GLY A 201 -22.24 -13.29 6.74
C GLY A 201 -22.15 -11.76 6.64
N ILE A 202 -23.12 -11.04 7.21
CA ILE A 202 -23.11 -9.58 7.27
C ILE A 202 -22.67 -9.04 8.64
N ALA A 203 -22.36 -9.91 9.62
CA ALA A 203 -21.96 -9.50 10.97
C ALA A 203 -20.71 -8.62 10.99
N ARG A 204 -19.83 -8.80 10.01
CA ARG A 204 -18.63 -7.98 9.84
C ARG A 204 -18.93 -6.56 9.36
N ARG A 205 -20.02 -6.35 8.62
CA ARG A 205 -20.41 -5.05 8.04
C ARG A 205 -21.35 -4.29 8.96
N LEU A 206 -22.35 -4.98 9.50
CA LEU A 206 -23.40 -4.43 10.36
C LEU A 206 -23.47 -5.19 11.69
N PRO A 207 -22.41 -5.16 12.52
CA PRO A 207 -22.32 -5.99 13.73
C PRO A 207 -23.47 -5.76 14.72
N GLY A 208 -23.91 -4.51 14.89
CA GLY A 208 -25.02 -4.17 15.80
C GLY A 208 -26.37 -4.73 15.33
N LEU A 209 -26.63 -4.67 14.02
CA LEU A 209 -27.86 -5.20 13.43
C LEU A 209 -27.91 -6.73 13.55
N VAL A 210 -26.78 -7.40 13.33
CA VAL A 210 -26.74 -8.86 13.46
C VAL A 210 -26.85 -9.31 14.90
N PHE A 211 -26.16 -8.63 15.84
CA PHE A 211 -26.29 -8.96 17.27
C PHE A 211 -27.74 -8.79 17.77
N THR A 212 -28.40 -7.70 17.38
CA THR A 212 -29.81 -7.48 17.74
C THR A 212 -30.75 -8.50 17.10
N LEU A 213 -30.55 -8.82 15.81
CA LEU A 213 -31.31 -9.87 15.12
C LEU A 213 -31.14 -11.23 15.81
N GLN A 214 -29.92 -11.62 16.19
CA GLN A 214 -29.66 -12.87 16.89
C GLN A 214 -30.30 -12.90 18.28
N GLY A 215 -30.29 -11.79 19.01
CA GLY A 215 -31.01 -11.66 20.28
C GLY A 215 -32.53 -11.84 20.11
N VAL A 216 -33.13 -11.24 19.07
CA VAL A 216 -34.56 -11.43 18.75
C VAL A 216 -34.86 -12.88 18.38
N LEU A 217 -34.01 -13.51 17.58
CA LEU A 217 -34.14 -14.92 17.21
C LEU A 217 -34.03 -15.84 18.42
N LEU A 218 -33.13 -15.54 19.37
CA LEU A 218 -32.99 -16.30 20.62
C LEU A 218 -34.24 -16.21 21.49
N VAL A 219 -34.78 -15.00 21.71
CA VAL A 219 -36.04 -14.82 22.48
C VAL A 219 -37.21 -15.49 21.77
N SER A 220 -37.27 -15.40 20.44
CA SER A 220 -38.31 -16.06 19.65
C SER A 220 -38.19 -17.58 19.72
N ALA A 221 -36.97 -18.10 19.74
CA ALA A 221 -36.70 -19.53 19.86
C ALA A 221 -37.16 -20.06 21.22
N ASP A 222 -36.92 -19.30 22.29
CA ASP A 222 -37.35 -19.66 23.65
C ASP A 222 -38.87 -19.77 23.77
N ILE A 223 -39.59 -18.78 23.26
CA ILE A 223 -41.06 -18.73 23.37
C ILE A 223 -41.74 -19.78 22.49
N TYR A 224 -41.25 -20.03 21.28
CA TYR A 224 -42.00 -20.77 20.25
C TYR A 224 -41.35 -22.08 19.79
N LEU A 225 -40.04 -22.28 20.03
CA LEU A 225 -39.21 -23.29 19.37
C LEU A 225 -38.17 -23.87 20.33
N ASN A 226 -38.60 -24.27 21.53
CA ASN A 226 -37.79 -24.62 22.71
C ASN A 226 -36.51 -25.44 22.39
N ASP A 227 -36.57 -26.36 21.42
CA ASP A 227 -35.42 -27.18 21.00
C ASP A 227 -34.29 -26.43 20.26
N THR A 228 -34.50 -25.16 19.87
CA THR A 228 -33.56 -24.37 19.05
C THR A 228 -32.82 -23.28 19.84
N VAL A 229 -33.18 -23.06 21.11
CA VAL A 229 -32.64 -22.00 21.99
C VAL A 229 -31.12 -22.05 22.08
N ASN A 230 -30.56 -23.24 22.33
CA ASN A 230 -29.11 -23.43 22.45
C ASN A 230 -28.35 -23.05 21.18
N THR A 231 -28.97 -23.25 20.02
CA THR A 231 -28.37 -22.90 18.74
C THR A 231 -28.35 -21.38 18.54
N CYS A 232 -29.48 -20.72 18.80
CA CYS A 232 -29.57 -19.27 18.73
C CYS A 232 -28.63 -18.61 19.75
N LEU A 233 -28.40 -19.23 20.90
CA LEU A 233 -27.40 -18.78 21.87
C LEU A 233 -25.98 -18.82 21.27
N ILE A 234 -25.58 -19.93 20.65
CA ILE A 234 -24.26 -20.05 20.01
C ILE A 234 -24.08 -18.96 18.94
N LEU A 235 -25.07 -18.74 18.08
CA LEU A 235 -25.00 -17.69 17.06
C LEU A 235 -24.93 -16.29 17.67
N THR A 236 -25.63 -16.05 18.78
CA THR A 236 -25.59 -14.79 19.53
C THR A 236 -24.20 -14.56 20.14
N LEU A 237 -23.56 -15.61 20.69
CA LEU A 237 -22.19 -15.55 21.21
C LEU A 237 -21.14 -15.33 20.11
N ILE A 238 -21.37 -15.85 18.90
CA ILE A 238 -20.54 -15.52 17.74
C ILE A 238 -20.74 -14.04 17.34
N ALA A 239 -21.99 -13.59 17.26
CA ALA A 239 -22.33 -12.23 16.87
C ALA A 239 -21.77 -11.17 17.86
N ILE A 240 -21.84 -11.41 19.17
CA ILE A 240 -21.27 -10.51 20.17
C ILE A 240 -19.74 -10.45 20.10
N GLY A 241 -19.07 -11.56 19.80
CA GLY A 241 -17.62 -11.59 19.58
C GLY A 241 -17.21 -10.78 18.35
N VAL A 242 -17.97 -10.89 17.24
CA VAL A 242 -17.75 -10.08 16.03
C VAL A 242 -18.06 -8.60 16.30
N PHE A 243 -19.08 -8.30 17.09
CA PHE A 243 -19.40 -6.93 17.51
C PHE A 243 -18.25 -6.31 18.30
N ALA A 244 -17.74 -7.01 19.32
CA ALA A 244 -16.62 -6.57 20.14
C ALA A 244 -15.31 -6.42 19.33
N MET A 245 -15.16 -7.15 18.24
CA MET A 245 -14.03 -7.01 17.31
C MET A 245 -14.06 -5.71 16.50
N ARG A 246 -15.26 -5.22 16.17
CA ARG A 246 -15.45 -4.06 15.28
C ARG A 246 -15.69 -2.76 16.04
N VAL A 247 -16.38 -2.81 17.17
CA VAL A 247 -16.74 -1.62 17.93
C VAL A 247 -15.59 -1.23 18.86
N VAL A 248 -15.07 -0.03 18.66
CA VAL A 248 -13.91 0.48 19.43
C VAL A 248 -14.33 0.99 20.81
N SER A 249 -15.58 1.44 20.97
CA SER A 249 -16.08 2.01 22.22
C SER A 249 -16.30 0.95 23.31
N TRP A 250 -15.67 1.17 24.47
CA TRP A 250 -15.86 0.35 25.66
C TRP A 250 -17.28 0.43 26.23
N ALA A 251 -17.96 1.57 26.10
CA ALA A 251 -19.34 1.74 26.57
C ALA A 251 -20.30 0.80 25.83
N TRP A 252 -20.18 0.73 24.51
CA TRP A 252 -20.98 -0.19 23.69
C TRP A 252 -20.60 -1.66 23.91
N THR A 253 -19.32 -1.93 24.17
CA THR A 253 -18.87 -3.29 24.53
C THR A 253 -19.47 -3.75 25.86
N LEU A 254 -19.51 -2.86 26.86
CA LEU A 254 -20.15 -3.13 28.15
C LEU A 254 -21.66 -3.33 28.00
N ALA A 255 -22.33 -2.49 27.22
CA ALA A 255 -23.76 -2.65 26.92
C ALA A 255 -24.05 -4.00 26.24
N ALA A 256 -23.22 -4.38 25.26
CA ALA A 256 -23.34 -5.68 24.60
C ALA A 256 -23.10 -6.84 25.58
N TYR A 257 -22.10 -6.74 26.47
CA TYR A 257 -21.86 -7.74 27.51
C TYR A 257 -23.07 -7.93 28.43
N LEU A 258 -23.60 -6.83 28.99
CA LEU A 258 -24.78 -6.89 29.88
C LEU A 258 -26.00 -7.47 29.16
N THR A 259 -26.22 -7.06 27.90
CA THR A 259 -27.31 -7.59 27.07
C THR A 259 -27.10 -9.06 26.75
N GLY A 260 -25.87 -9.47 26.45
CA GLY A 260 -25.50 -10.86 26.19
C GLY A 260 -25.70 -11.75 27.42
N CYS A 261 -25.38 -11.25 28.61
CA CYS A 261 -25.65 -11.96 29.86
C CYS A 261 -27.15 -12.12 30.12
N LEU A 262 -27.95 -11.07 29.90
CA LEU A 262 -29.41 -11.13 30.00
C LEU A 262 -30.04 -12.09 28.98
N LEU A 263 -29.55 -12.09 27.74
CA LEU A 263 -30.01 -13.02 26.71
C LEU A 263 -29.59 -14.46 27.02
N SER A 264 -28.36 -14.66 27.52
CA SER A 264 -27.85 -15.98 27.86
C SER A 264 -28.55 -16.57 29.09
N SER A 265 -29.10 -15.75 29.99
CA SER A 265 -29.83 -16.28 31.15
C SER A 265 -31.11 -16.99 30.75
N ILE A 266 -31.74 -16.61 29.63
CA ILE A 266 -32.92 -17.29 29.08
C ILE A 266 -32.60 -18.76 28.78
N ALA A 267 -31.45 -19.03 28.17
CA ALA A 267 -31.05 -20.37 27.78
C ALA A 267 -30.46 -21.23 28.92
N VAL A 268 -29.89 -20.58 29.95
CA VAL A 268 -29.09 -21.25 31.00
C VAL A 268 -29.87 -21.43 32.31
N ILE A 269 -30.81 -20.53 32.60
CA ILE A 269 -31.62 -20.56 33.82
C ILE A 269 -33.02 -21.01 33.44
N GLY A 270 -33.26 -22.33 33.48
CA GLY A 270 -34.62 -22.86 33.33
C GLY A 270 -35.51 -22.49 34.51
N ASP A 271 -36.84 -22.62 34.35
CA ASP A 271 -37.85 -22.16 35.33
C ASP A 271 -37.65 -22.71 36.75
N ASP A 272 -37.12 -23.93 36.89
CA ASP A 272 -36.88 -24.61 38.18
C ASP A 272 -35.41 -24.60 38.63
N ALA A 273 -34.53 -23.85 37.95
CA ALA A 273 -33.10 -23.90 38.19
C ALA A 273 -32.68 -23.02 39.38
N GLU A 274 -32.03 -23.60 40.40
CA GLU A 274 -31.43 -22.81 41.48
C GLU A 274 -30.35 -21.85 40.94
N ILE A 275 -30.49 -20.57 41.29
CA ILE A 275 -29.54 -19.51 40.95
C ILE A 275 -28.39 -19.55 41.95
N THR A 276 -27.37 -20.35 41.66
CA THR A 276 -26.14 -20.39 42.45
C THR A 276 -25.11 -19.37 41.94
N GLY A 277 -24.27 -18.85 42.83
CA GLY A 277 -23.17 -17.93 42.44
C GLY A 277 -22.21 -18.54 41.42
N PHE A 278 -22.02 -19.87 41.46
CA PHE A 278 -21.25 -20.61 40.47
C PHE A 278 -21.85 -20.50 39.05
N ARG A 279 -23.17 -20.71 38.89
CA ARG A 279 -23.85 -20.61 37.59
C ARG A 279 -23.79 -19.19 37.01
N ILE A 280 -23.94 -18.18 37.87
CA ILE A 280 -23.75 -16.78 37.46
C ILE A 280 -22.32 -16.58 36.94
N GLY A 281 -21.31 -17.09 37.66
CA GLY A 281 -19.91 -17.02 37.24
C GLY A 281 -19.64 -17.70 35.89
N VAL A 282 -20.22 -18.89 35.66
CA VAL A 282 -20.11 -19.62 34.39
C VAL A 282 -20.75 -18.82 33.24
N LEU A 283 -21.96 -18.29 33.43
CA LEU A 283 -22.65 -17.49 32.42
C LEU A 283 -21.88 -16.21 32.07
N MET A 284 -21.39 -15.49 33.08
CA MET A 284 -20.59 -14.28 32.90
C MET A 284 -19.31 -14.60 32.11
N THR A 285 -18.66 -15.72 32.43
CA THR A 285 -17.46 -16.18 31.72
C THR A 285 -17.78 -16.55 30.27
N LEU A 286 -18.86 -17.29 30.04
CA LEU A 286 -19.32 -17.71 28.71
C LEU A 286 -19.53 -16.53 27.76
N VAL A 287 -20.10 -15.42 28.25
CA VAL A 287 -20.30 -14.19 27.46
C VAL A 287 -19.02 -13.36 27.36
N ALA A 288 -18.21 -13.32 28.42
CA ALA A 288 -16.96 -12.56 28.44
C ALA A 288 -15.92 -13.10 27.46
N THR A 289 -15.83 -14.44 27.30
CA THR A 289 -14.84 -15.09 26.43
C THR A 289 -14.89 -14.61 24.96
N PRO A 290 -16.03 -14.68 24.24
CA PRO A 290 -16.10 -14.23 22.84
C PRO A 290 -15.83 -12.73 22.70
N ILE A 291 -16.23 -11.91 23.70
CA ILE A 291 -15.91 -10.47 23.72
C ILE A 291 -14.41 -10.26 23.85
N ALA A 292 -13.75 -10.93 24.79
CA ALA A 292 -12.31 -10.82 25.00
C ALA A 292 -11.52 -11.21 23.74
N ILE A 293 -11.92 -12.33 23.11
CA ILE A 293 -11.35 -12.78 21.83
C ILE A 293 -11.58 -11.71 20.75
N GLY A 294 -12.82 -11.23 20.60
CA GLY A 294 -13.17 -10.18 19.66
C GLY A 294 -12.30 -8.93 19.81
N ARG A 295 -12.21 -8.40 21.04
CA ARG A 295 -11.39 -7.21 21.37
C ARG A 295 -9.92 -7.44 21.06
N TYR A 296 -9.37 -8.58 21.45
CA TYR A 296 -7.97 -8.94 21.16
C TYR A 296 -7.69 -8.90 19.65
N LEU A 297 -8.57 -9.50 18.84
CA LEU A 297 -8.43 -9.52 17.39
C LEU A 297 -8.61 -8.14 16.77
N GLY A 298 -9.55 -7.33 17.27
CA GLY A 298 -9.73 -5.95 16.86
C GLY A 298 -8.48 -5.10 17.11
N MET A 299 -7.89 -5.20 18.32
CA MET A 299 -6.65 -4.51 18.67
C MET A 299 -5.47 -4.95 17.81
N ARG A 300 -5.32 -6.26 17.58
CA ARG A 300 -4.27 -6.80 16.70
C ARG A 300 -4.39 -6.27 15.27
N ARG A 301 -5.59 -6.23 14.71
CA ARG A 301 -5.84 -5.67 13.37
C ARG A 301 -5.51 -4.19 13.30
N ALA A 302 -5.95 -3.40 14.28
CA ALA A 302 -5.64 -1.98 14.34
C ALA A 302 -4.13 -1.71 14.45
N ALA A 303 -3.41 -2.52 15.23
CA ALA A 303 -1.97 -2.43 15.36
C ALA A 303 -1.26 -2.67 14.02
N VAL A 304 -1.60 -3.75 13.31
CA VAL A 304 -0.96 -4.03 12.00
C VAL A 304 -1.32 -2.97 10.95
N ALA A 305 -2.55 -2.49 10.93
CA ALA A 305 -2.94 -1.39 10.05
C ALA A 305 -2.10 -0.13 10.31
N SER A 306 -1.83 0.19 11.59
CA SER A 306 -0.98 1.32 11.96
C SER A 306 0.49 1.13 11.57
N GLU A 307 1.02 -0.10 11.67
CA GLU A 307 2.39 -0.41 11.24
C GLU A 307 2.55 -0.30 9.73
N ARG A 308 1.55 -0.74 8.96
CA ARG A 308 1.52 -0.60 7.50
C ARG A 308 1.52 0.86 7.06
N LEU A 309 0.67 1.68 7.67
CA LEU A 309 0.63 3.12 7.38
C LEU A 309 1.98 3.79 7.65
N ARG A 310 2.60 3.47 8.79
CA ARG A 310 3.94 3.98 9.13
C ARG A 310 5.02 3.51 8.15
N ALA A 311 4.95 2.27 7.70
CA ALA A 311 5.89 1.73 6.71
C ALA A 311 5.74 2.44 5.34
N GLU A 312 4.50 2.72 4.91
CA GLU A 312 4.24 3.50 3.70
C GLU A 312 4.73 4.95 3.81
N GLU A 313 4.49 5.60 4.94
CA GLU A 313 4.98 6.96 5.22
C GLU A 313 6.52 6.99 5.21
N ALA A 314 7.17 6.03 5.87
CA ALA A 314 8.63 5.91 5.87
C ALA A 314 9.20 5.66 4.47
N ALA A 315 8.55 4.83 3.66
CA ALA A 315 8.95 4.59 2.28
C ALA A 315 8.85 5.85 1.41
N ARG A 316 7.75 6.62 1.55
CA ARG A 316 7.58 7.91 0.87
C ARG A 316 8.64 8.93 1.30
N ALA A 317 8.94 9.01 2.59
CA ALA A 317 9.96 9.90 3.13
C ALA A 317 11.36 9.54 2.60
N ALA A 318 11.71 8.25 2.54
CA ALA A 318 12.99 7.79 2.00
C ALA A 318 13.17 8.17 0.53
N VAL A 319 12.13 8.01 -0.30
CA VAL A 319 12.17 8.41 -1.72
C VAL A 319 12.34 9.93 -1.86
N ALA A 320 11.65 10.72 -1.04
CA ALA A 320 11.81 12.17 -1.03
C ALA A 320 13.22 12.60 -0.62
N GLN A 321 13.80 11.94 0.39
CA GLN A 321 15.15 12.21 0.85
C GLN A 321 16.20 11.88 -0.22
N VAL A 322 16.11 10.73 -0.88
CA VAL A 322 17.03 10.37 -1.98
C VAL A 322 16.97 11.40 -3.10
N ARG A 323 15.78 11.92 -3.45
CA ARG A 323 15.65 12.99 -4.46
C ARG A 323 16.27 14.30 -3.99
N ALA A 324 16.07 14.67 -2.73
CA ALA A 324 16.67 15.87 -2.15
C ALA A 324 18.20 15.78 -2.15
N ASP A 325 18.76 14.64 -1.74
CA ASP A 325 20.21 14.39 -1.73
C ASP A 325 20.79 14.45 -3.15
N GLN A 326 20.10 13.88 -4.15
CA GLN A 326 20.51 13.97 -5.56
C GLN A 326 20.52 15.41 -6.09
N LEU A 327 19.54 16.23 -5.71
CA LEU A 327 19.49 17.64 -6.11
C LEU A 327 20.60 18.45 -5.44
N ALA A 328 20.81 18.24 -4.13
CA ALA A 328 21.89 18.89 -3.38
C ALA A 328 23.26 18.53 -3.96
N GLU A 329 23.47 17.28 -4.34
CA GLU A 329 24.72 16.83 -4.97
C GLU A 329 24.93 17.45 -6.35
N ARG A 330 23.89 17.55 -7.18
CA ARG A 330 23.98 18.25 -8.47
C ARG A 330 24.36 19.72 -8.31
N GLU A 331 23.77 20.40 -7.33
CA GLU A 331 24.11 21.80 -7.03
C GLU A 331 25.55 21.95 -6.54
N ARG A 332 26.02 21.02 -5.69
CA ARG A 332 27.40 20.97 -5.23
C ARG A 332 28.37 20.78 -6.40
N ILE A 333 28.13 19.79 -7.27
CA ILE A 333 28.96 19.54 -8.45
C ILE A 333 29.00 20.77 -9.37
N ALA A 334 27.85 21.42 -9.62
CA ALA A 334 27.81 22.62 -10.46
C ALA A 334 28.68 23.75 -9.89
N ARG A 335 28.65 23.95 -8.57
CA ARG A 335 29.48 24.94 -7.87
C ARG A 335 30.98 24.60 -7.93
N ASP A 336 31.34 23.35 -7.62
CA ASP A 336 32.74 22.90 -7.67
C ASP A 336 33.32 23.03 -9.09
N VAL A 337 32.53 22.66 -10.12
CA VAL A 337 32.91 22.84 -11.53
C VAL A 337 33.06 24.34 -11.86
N HIS A 338 32.14 25.20 -11.42
CA HIS A 338 32.25 26.64 -11.64
C HIS A 338 33.55 27.20 -11.07
N ASP A 339 33.83 26.92 -9.79
CA ASP A 339 34.97 27.48 -9.09
C ASP A 339 36.29 27.02 -9.73
N ILE A 340 36.39 25.73 -10.09
CA ILE A 340 37.57 25.18 -10.76
C ILE A 340 37.73 25.80 -12.15
N VAL A 341 36.69 25.82 -12.99
CA VAL A 341 36.82 26.31 -14.37
C VAL A 341 37.06 27.82 -14.40
N ALA A 342 36.34 28.59 -13.58
CA ALA A 342 36.53 30.04 -13.47
C ALA A 342 37.96 30.38 -13.03
N HIS A 343 38.51 29.66 -12.06
CA HIS A 343 39.87 29.86 -11.59
C HIS A 343 40.92 29.55 -12.67
N HIS A 344 40.81 28.40 -13.35
CA HIS A 344 41.82 27.97 -14.34
C HIS A 344 41.75 28.79 -15.63
N VAL A 345 40.56 29.05 -16.15
CA VAL A 345 40.38 29.85 -17.37
C VAL A 345 40.72 31.32 -17.08
N GLY A 346 40.33 31.87 -15.93
CA GLY A 346 40.73 33.21 -15.51
C GLY A 346 42.26 33.36 -15.40
N ALA A 347 42.95 32.38 -14.82
CA ALA A 347 44.42 32.37 -14.77
C ALA A 347 45.04 32.26 -16.18
N MET A 348 44.44 31.52 -17.10
CA MET A 348 44.88 31.43 -18.49
C MET A 348 44.75 32.79 -19.20
N VAL A 349 43.60 33.45 -19.07
CA VAL A 349 43.33 34.79 -19.61
C VAL A 349 44.33 35.82 -19.05
N LEU A 350 44.60 35.76 -17.74
CA LEU A 350 45.58 36.64 -17.10
C LEU A 350 47.00 36.41 -17.63
N ARG A 351 47.44 35.15 -17.76
CA ARG A 351 48.76 34.81 -18.31
C ARG A 351 48.90 35.20 -19.78
N ALA A 352 47.86 35.00 -20.58
CA ALA A 352 47.82 35.44 -21.98
C ALA A 352 47.93 36.97 -22.07
N SER A 353 47.19 37.69 -21.23
CA SER A 353 47.24 39.16 -21.15
C SER A 353 48.63 39.67 -20.73
N ALA A 354 49.30 39.00 -19.78
CA ALA A 354 50.65 39.35 -19.37
C ALA A 354 51.68 39.08 -20.49
N ALA A 355 51.57 37.94 -21.18
CA ALA A 355 52.45 37.61 -22.30
C ALA A 355 52.27 38.58 -23.49
N ARG A 356 51.05 39.09 -23.71
CA ARG A 356 50.74 40.09 -24.74
C ARG A 356 51.52 41.40 -24.51
N TYR A 357 51.72 41.76 -23.25
CA TYR A 357 52.48 42.97 -22.87
C TYR A 357 53.97 42.87 -23.24
N THR A 358 54.54 41.66 -23.25
CA THR A 358 55.94 41.41 -23.63
C THR A 358 56.15 41.22 -25.14
N ALA A 359 55.09 40.96 -25.91
CA ALA A 359 55.13 40.74 -27.36
C ALA A 359 54.02 41.56 -28.05
N PRO A 360 54.26 42.86 -28.32
CA PRO A 360 53.21 43.77 -28.81
C PRO A 360 52.81 43.52 -30.27
N ASP A 361 53.72 43.06 -31.13
CA ASP A 361 53.50 42.96 -32.58
C ASP A 361 53.83 41.56 -33.16
N GLY A 362 53.17 41.20 -34.26
CA GLY A 362 53.42 39.97 -35.04
C GLY A 362 52.40 38.84 -34.82
N PRO A 363 52.70 37.60 -35.25
CA PRO A 363 51.76 36.47 -35.16
C PRO A 363 51.50 35.94 -33.74
N VAL A 364 52.43 36.18 -32.79
CA VAL A 364 52.37 35.66 -31.41
C VAL A 364 51.37 36.42 -30.54
N ALA A 365 51.52 37.73 -30.42
CA ALA A 365 50.67 38.55 -31.24
C ALA A 365 49.14 38.40 -31.12
N ASP A 366 48.56 38.26 -32.31
CA ASP A 366 47.20 37.84 -32.61
C ASP A 366 46.79 36.54 -31.89
N ALA A 367 47.68 35.54 -31.77
CA ALA A 367 47.36 34.29 -31.09
C ALA A 367 47.07 34.47 -29.58
N LEU A 368 47.73 35.42 -28.91
CA LEU A 368 47.48 35.76 -27.50
C LEU A 368 46.17 36.51 -27.32
N ASP A 369 45.78 37.36 -28.27
CA ASP A 369 44.46 38.02 -28.27
C ASP A 369 43.35 36.99 -28.49
N ASP A 370 43.53 36.05 -29.42
CA ASP A 370 42.59 34.95 -29.64
C ASP A 370 42.38 34.09 -28.39
N ILE A 371 43.46 33.76 -27.64
CA ILE A 371 43.37 33.03 -26.37
C ILE A 371 42.59 33.83 -25.31
N ARG A 372 42.78 35.15 -25.27
CA ARG A 372 42.11 36.04 -24.32
C ARG A 372 40.62 36.20 -24.65
N GLU A 373 40.28 36.39 -25.92
CA GLU A 373 38.91 36.46 -26.43
C GLU A 373 38.16 35.16 -26.16
N THR A 374 38.78 34.03 -26.53
CA THR A 374 38.21 32.68 -26.33
C THR A 374 38.02 32.38 -24.84
N GLY A 375 38.98 32.75 -23.99
CA GLY A 375 38.87 32.56 -22.55
C GLY A 375 37.76 33.39 -21.91
N HIS A 376 37.56 34.65 -22.35
CA HIS A 376 36.42 35.45 -21.90
C HIS A 376 35.09 34.86 -22.36
N GLN A 377 34.99 34.43 -23.62
CA GLN A 377 33.78 33.81 -24.15
C GLN A 377 33.42 32.54 -23.36
N VAL A 378 34.40 31.67 -23.07
CA VAL A 378 34.18 30.45 -22.27
C VAL A 378 33.70 30.77 -20.85
N LEU A 379 34.26 31.79 -20.19
CA LEU A 379 33.81 32.21 -18.86
C LEU A 379 32.38 32.77 -18.88
N GLN A 380 32.00 33.44 -19.96
CA GLN A 380 30.68 34.02 -20.15
C GLN A 380 29.64 32.94 -20.43
N ASP A 381 29.92 32.04 -21.37
CA ASP A 381 29.07 30.87 -21.67
C ASP A 381 28.82 30.00 -20.42
N LEU A 382 29.83 29.87 -19.55
CA LEU A 382 29.74 29.07 -18.33
C LEU A 382 28.94 29.77 -17.22
N ARG A 383 28.95 31.11 -17.14
CA ARG A 383 28.06 31.88 -16.26
C ARG A 383 26.61 31.76 -16.73
N ASP A 384 26.36 31.92 -18.02
CA ASP A 384 25.03 31.84 -18.61
C ASP A 384 24.40 30.44 -18.38
N LEU A 385 25.20 29.37 -18.52
CA LEU A 385 24.76 28.00 -18.22
C LEU A 385 24.43 27.77 -16.74
N LEU A 386 25.17 28.40 -15.82
CA LEU A 386 24.96 28.24 -14.38
C LEU A 386 23.80 29.07 -13.85
N ASP A 387 23.57 30.26 -14.40
CA ASP A 387 22.39 31.05 -14.11
C ASP A 387 21.11 30.30 -14.54
N LEU A 388 21.16 29.57 -15.66
CA LEU A 388 20.08 28.68 -16.10
C LEU A 388 19.86 27.48 -15.16
N LEU A 389 20.92 26.95 -14.54
CA LEU A 389 20.83 25.81 -13.61
C LEU A 389 20.43 26.21 -12.18
N ARG A 390 20.73 27.45 -11.76
CA ARG A 390 20.41 27.96 -10.42
C ARG A 390 18.95 28.33 -10.25
N ASP A 391 18.29 28.73 -11.33
CA ASP A 391 16.91 29.19 -11.29
C ASP A 391 16.21 28.93 -12.63
N PRO A 392 15.79 27.67 -12.90
CA PRO A 392 15.16 27.31 -14.18
C PRO A 392 13.84 28.05 -14.46
N ASP A 393 13.23 28.68 -13.44
CA ASP A 393 12.03 29.50 -13.55
C ASP A 393 12.33 31.01 -13.65
N ARG A 394 13.58 31.43 -13.43
CA ARG A 394 14.01 32.81 -13.67
C ARG A 394 14.22 32.99 -15.16
N GLN A 395 13.15 33.41 -15.83
CA GLN A 395 13.28 34.03 -17.14
C GLN A 395 14.31 35.16 -17.01
N PRO A 396 15.41 35.14 -17.79
CA PRO A 396 16.37 36.23 -17.76
C PRO A 396 15.61 37.51 -18.08
N ASP A 397 15.86 38.55 -17.28
CA ASP A 397 15.33 39.90 -17.42
C ASP A 397 15.76 40.50 -18.79
N LEU A 398 15.08 40.08 -19.85
CA LEU A 398 15.23 40.61 -21.21
C LEU A 398 13.84 40.91 -21.75
N LEU A 399 13.24 41.98 -21.23
CA LEU A 399 12.11 42.69 -21.86
C LEU A 399 12.57 43.44 -23.13
N ALA A 400 13.33 42.80 -24.02
CA ALA A 400 13.54 43.28 -25.38
C ALA A 400 12.53 42.56 -26.27
N ASN A 401 11.64 43.32 -26.91
CA ASN A 401 10.73 42.75 -27.91
C ASN A 401 11.59 42.10 -29.01
N PRO A 402 11.37 40.82 -29.38
CA PRO A 402 12.15 40.15 -30.42
C PRO A 402 12.25 40.92 -31.76
N ALA A 403 11.24 41.73 -32.08
CA ALA A 403 11.27 42.63 -33.24
C ALA A 403 12.36 43.72 -33.12
N ASP A 404 12.58 44.25 -31.92
CA ASP A 404 13.64 45.23 -31.64
C ASP A 404 15.02 44.59 -31.74
N VAL A 405 15.15 43.33 -31.31
CA VAL A 405 16.38 42.55 -31.45
C VAL A 405 16.75 42.35 -32.92
N VAL A 406 15.76 42.07 -33.79
CA VAL A 406 15.97 41.98 -35.25
C VAL A 406 16.46 43.32 -35.82
N ARG A 407 15.80 44.42 -35.44
CA ARG A 407 16.15 45.77 -35.92
C ARG A 407 17.54 46.19 -35.48
N GLU A 408 17.88 46.01 -34.20
CA GLU A 408 19.20 46.33 -33.65
C GLU A 408 20.30 45.49 -34.31
N SER A 409 20.01 44.22 -34.63
CA SER A 409 20.97 43.35 -35.32
C SER A 409 21.25 43.83 -36.74
N ALA A 410 20.22 44.27 -37.47
CA ALA A 410 20.39 44.87 -38.80
C ALA A 410 21.19 46.18 -38.74
N GLU A 411 20.87 47.07 -37.80
CA GLU A 411 21.57 48.34 -37.59
C GLU A 411 23.05 48.13 -37.24
N ARG A 412 23.33 47.20 -36.31
CA ARG A 412 24.69 46.86 -35.89
C ARG A 412 25.52 46.31 -37.05
N MET A 413 24.92 45.45 -37.87
CA MET A 413 25.61 44.84 -39.01
C MET A 413 25.79 45.83 -40.17
N ALA A 414 24.87 46.79 -40.32
CA ALA A 414 25.05 47.93 -41.20
C ALA A 414 26.23 48.82 -40.75
N ALA A 415 26.34 49.10 -39.45
CA ALA A 415 27.48 49.83 -38.88
C ALA A 415 28.81 49.06 -39.04
N ALA A 416 28.77 47.72 -39.05
CA ALA A 416 29.92 46.86 -39.33
C ALA A 416 30.29 46.76 -40.83
N GLY A 417 29.53 47.41 -41.71
CA GLY A 417 29.85 47.57 -43.12
C GLY A 417 28.99 46.76 -44.10
N LEU A 418 27.93 46.07 -43.67
CA LEU A 418 26.95 45.46 -44.59
C LEU A 418 25.97 46.51 -45.14
N LEU A 419 25.44 46.27 -46.35
CA LEU A 419 24.33 47.04 -46.90
C LEU A 419 23.04 46.25 -46.65
N VAL A 420 22.43 46.44 -45.47
CA VAL A 420 21.26 45.67 -45.01
C VAL A 420 19.95 46.31 -45.46
N ASP A 421 19.12 45.55 -46.16
CA ASP A 421 17.74 45.85 -46.55
C ASP A 421 16.81 44.99 -45.68
N LEU A 422 16.21 45.57 -44.63
CA LEU A 422 15.37 44.86 -43.67
C LEU A 422 13.89 45.09 -43.97
N ASP A 423 13.17 44.01 -44.23
CA ASP A 423 11.72 43.94 -44.35
C ASP A 423 11.14 43.09 -43.21
N LEU A 424 10.60 43.75 -42.20
CA LEU A 424 9.99 43.12 -41.04
C LEU A 424 8.50 43.48 -41.02
N ASP A 425 7.65 42.52 -41.39
CA ASP A 425 6.22 42.74 -41.44
C ASP A 425 5.65 42.96 -40.02
N PRO A 426 4.92 44.06 -39.74
CA PRO A 426 4.30 44.30 -38.45
C PRO A 426 3.35 43.18 -37.98
N ALA A 427 2.74 42.42 -38.90
CA ALA A 427 1.89 41.29 -38.56
C ALA A 427 2.64 40.13 -37.85
N THR A 428 3.98 40.13 -37.90
CA THR A 428 4.82 39.15 -37.18
C THR A 428 4.72 39.25 -35.66
N ASP A 429 4.25 40.38 -35.11
CA ASP A 429 4.02 40.55 -33.67
C ASP A 429 2.89 39.66 -33.13
N GLN A 430 1.99 39.19 -34.00
CA GLN A 430 0.91 38.27 -33.64
C GLN A 430 1.38 36.81 -33.51
N ALA A 431 2.60 36.49 -33.94
CA ALA A 431 3.15 35.15 -33.83
C ALA A 431 3.54 34.81 -32.37
N PRO A 432 3.56 33.52 -32.00
CA PRO A 432 4.00 33.09 -30.66
C PRO A 432 5.41 33.59 -30.32
N LEU A 433 5.63 33.94 -29.05
CA LEU A 433 6.91 34.46 -28.56
C LEU A 433 8.08 33.53 -28.90
N ILE A 434 7.89 32.22 -28.84
CA ILE A 434 8.93 31.23 -29.17
C ILE A 434 9.36 31.30 -30.65
N ALA A 435 8.43 31.55 -31.57
CA ALA A 435 8.72 31.72 -33.00
C ALA A 435 9.44 33.05 -33.24
N ARG A 436 8.97 34.13 -32.61
CA ARG A 436 9.58 35.47 -32.70
C ARG A 436 11.01 35.50 -32.15
N THR A 437 11.27 34.85 -31.02
CA THR A 437 12.61 34.72 -30.43
C THR A 437 13.53 33.85 -31.30
N SER A 438 13.00 32.78 -31.89
CA SER A 438 13.75 31.94 -32.84
C SER A 438 14.12 32.71 -34.11
N ALA A 439 13.20 33.51 -34.65
CA ALA A 439 13.45 34.37 -35.81
C ALA A 439 14.56 35.40 -35.52
N ALA A 440 14.49 36.08 -34.37
CA ALA A 440 15.52 37.04 -33.97
C ALA A 440 16.92 36.42 -33.89
N ARG A 441 17.04 35.20 -33.35
CA ARG A 441 18.30 34.46 -33.28
C ARG A 441 18.82 34.03 -34.66
N ILE A 442 17.93 33.62 -35.58
CA ILE A 442 18.30 33.27 -36.96
C ILE A 442 18.81 34.50 -37.71
N VAL A 443 18.18 35.66 -37.54
CA VAL A 443 18.62 36.92 -38.14
C VAL A 443 20.01 37.32 -37.63
N GLN A 444 20.25 37.26 -36.31
CA GLN A 444 21.55 37.56 -35.71
C GLN A 444 22.68 36.70 -36.29
N GLU A 445 22.51 35.39 -36.23
CA GLU A 445 23.50 34.44 -36.69
C GLU A 445 23.65 34.48 -38.22
N GLY A 446 22.56 34.69 -38.95
CA GLY A 446 22.54 34.83 -40.40
C GLY A 446 23.32 36.05 -40.89
N LEU A 447 23.06 37.22 -40.32
CA LEU A 447 23.80 38.44 -40.67
C LEU A 447 25.29 38.36 -40.29
N THR A 448 25.60 37.74 -39.15
CA THR A 448 26.98 37.48 -38.73
C THR A 448 27.70 36.57 -39.74
N ASN A 449 27.01 35.53 -40.23
CA ASN A 449 27.54 34.65 -41.26
C ASN A 449 27.74 35.38 -42.59
N VAL A 450 26.85 36.29 -42.99
CA VAL A 450 27.04 37.12 -44.19
C VAL A 450 28.28 38.01 -44.04
N LEU A 451 28.43 38.72 -42.93
CA LEU A 451 29.61 39.56 -42.70
C LEU A 451 30.91 38.74 -42.70
N LYS A 452 30.89 37.56 -42.08
CA LYS A 452 32.05 36.66 -42.02
C LYS A 452 32.43 36.06 -43.38
N HIS A 453 31.45 35.70 -44.20
CA HIS A 453 31.70 34.91 -45.42
C HIS A 453 31.65 35.71 -46.72
N ALA A 454 30.91 36.82 -46.75
CA ALA A 454 30.81 37.72 -47.89
C ALA A 454 31.47 39.09 -47.66
N GLY A 455 31.83 39.42 -46.41
CA GLY A 455 32.62 40.58 -46.05
C GLY A 455 31.90 41.93 -46.17
N PRO A 456 32.56 43.02 -45.75
CA PRO A 456 32.03 44.37 -45.84
C PRO A 456 31.69 44.80 -47.27
N GLY A 457 30.67 45.65 -47.43
CA GLY A 457 30.15 46.12 -48.71
C GLY A 457 29.14 45.18 -49.37
N THR A 458 28.91 44.00 -48.79
CA THR A 458 27.91 43.04 -49.31
C THR A 458 26.50 43.53 -49.03
N ARG A 459 25.65 43.48 -50.07
CA ARG A 459 24.21 43.73 -49.95
C ARG A 459 23.50 42.49 -49.45
N VAL A 460 22.71 42.64 -48.40
CA VAL A 460 21.89 41.58 -47.81
C VAL A 460 20.46 42.06 -47.62
N ARG A 461 19.51 41.24 -48.04
CA ARG A 461 18.09 41.42 -47.76
C ARG A 461 17.67 40.46 -46.65
N VAL A 462 17.01 40.97 -45.63
CA VAL A 462 16.42 40.20 -44.54
C VAL A 462 14.92 40.42 -44.60
N THR A 463 14.16 39.34 -44.78
CA THR A 463 12.70 39.37 -44.75
C THR A 463 12.20 38.49 -43.61
N VAL A 464 11.32 39.02 -42.77
CA VAL A 464 10.61 38.27 -41.73
C VAL A 464 9.12 38.55 -41.91
N SER A 465 8.36 37.52 -42.27
CA SER A 465 6.96 37.66 -42.67
C SER A 465 6.08 36.59 -42.02
N PRO A 466 4.78 36.87 -41.81
CA PRO A 466 3.83 35.87 -41.36
C PRO A 466 3.60 34.80 -42.43
N ALA A 467 3.49 33.55 -42.01
CA ALA A 467 3.08 32.41 -42.85
C ALA A 467 1.76 31.83 -42.33
N GLU A 468 1.07 31.02 -43.13
CA GLU A 468 -0.24 30.42 -42.76
C GLU A 468 -0.23 29.74 -41.38
N GLU A 469 0.89 29.12 -41.01
CA GLU A 469 1.06 28.47 -39.70
C GLU A 469 2.37 28.88 -38.98
N GLY A 470 2.91 30.10 -39.18
CA GLY A 470 4.20 30.42 -38.57
C GLY A 470 4.80 31.77 -38.94
N LEU A 471 6.13 31.84 -38.86
CA LEU A 471 6.96 32.90 -39.41
C LEU A 471 7.90 32.33 -40.45
N ASP A 472 8.04 33.02 -41.58
CA ASP A 472 9.10 32.77 -42.55
C ASP A 472 10.20 33.81 -42.40
N VAL A 473 11.44 33.34 -42.34
CA VAL A 473 12.65 34.15 -42.25
C VAL A 473 13.51 33.85 -43.47
N GLU A 474 13.77 34.87 -44.28
CA GLU A 474 14.67 34.81 -45.43
C GLU A 474 15.83 35.79 -45.24
N ILE A 475 17.06 35.30 -45.45
CA ILE A 475 18.27 36.12 -45.47
C ILE A 475 19.01 35.80 -46.75
N ARG A 476 19.05 36.77 -47.66
CA ARG A 476 19.67 36.64 -48.97
C ARG A 476 20.78 37.67 -49.13
N ASN A 477 22.01 37.24 -49.36
CA ASN A 477 23.09 38.15 -49.72
C ASN A 477 23.50 38.01 -51.18
N GLY A 478 23.85 39.13 -51.82
CA GLY A 478 24.39 39.14 -53.17
C GLY A 478 25.85 38.65 -53.23
N ARG A 479 26.39 38.63 -54.45
CA ARG A 479 27.79 38.26 -54.69
C ARG A 479 28.75 39.17 -53.91
N PRO A 480 29.77 38.62 -53.22
CA PRO A 480 30.77 39.42 -52.51
C PRO A 480 31.45 40.43 -53.44
N PRO A 481 31.62 41.69 -53.03
CA PRO A 481 32.24 42.75 -53.85
C PRO A 481 33.74 42.52 -54.09
N THR A 482 34.40 41.72 -53.25
CA THR A 482 35.81 41.34 -53.36
C THR A 482 35.96 39.83 -53.14
N ALA A 483 36.97 39.22 -53.77
CA ALA A 483 37.29 37.81 -53.53
C ALA A 483 37.86 37.66 -52.10
N ILE A 484 37.11 37.02 -51.21
CA ILE A 484 37.52 36.80 -49.82
C ILE A 484 38.18 35.43 -49.71
N GLU A 485 39.36 35.40 -49.12
CA GLU A 485 40.07 34.16 -48.80
C GLU A 485 39.23 33.35 -47.81
N ARG A 486 38.96 32.07 -48.13
CA ARG A 486 38.05 31.23 -47.33
C ARG A 486 38.66 30.97 -45.95
N LEU A 487 38.24 31.77 -44.97
CA LEU A 487 38.56 31.54 -43.57
C LEU A 487 38.12 30.12 -43.15
N PRO A 488 38.92 29.37 -42.37
CA PRO A 488 38.52 28.08 -41.83
C PRO A 488 37.22 28.24 -41.01
N SER A 489 36.12 27.68 -41.50
CA SER A 489 34.84 27.70 -40.78
C SER A 489 34.63 26.35 -40.11
N SER A 490 34.25 26.35 -38.84
CA SER A 490 33.98 25.14 -38.07
C SER A 490 32.73 24.37 -38.53
N GLY A 491 31.93 24.91 -39.47
CA GLY A 491 30.67 24.33 -39.93
C GLY A 491 29.56 24.24 -38.88
N ARG A 492 29.81 24.72 -37.65
CA ARG A 492 28.91 24.56 -36.50
C ARG A 492 27.74 25.54 -36.48
N GLY A 493 27.86 26.73 -37.09
CA GLY A 493 26.82 27.78 -37.08
C GLY A 493 25.52 27.32 -37.76
N LEU A 494 25.61 26.82 -38.99
CA LEU A 494 24.46 26.26 -39.72
C LEU A 494 23.89 25.00 -39.05
N ALA A 495 24.75 24.14 -38.48
CA ALA A 495 24.30 22.93 -37.78
C ALA A 495 23.48 23.29 -36.53
N GLY A 496 23.96 24.22 -35.70
CA GLY A 496 23.26 24.70 -34.52
C GLY A 496 21.96 25.45 -34.84
N MET A 497 21.93 26.23 -35.93
CA MET A 497 20.68 26.84 -36.41
C MET A 497 19.65 25.79 -36.84
N ARG A 498 20.05 24.74 -37.58
CA ARG A 498 19.15 23.64 -37.96
C ARG A 498 18.60 22.89 -36.76
N GLU A 499 19.43 22.61 -35.77
CA GLU A 499 19.01 21.93 -34.54
C GLU A 499 17.98 22.75 -33.78
N ARG A 500 18.23 24.05 -33.56
CA ARG A 500 17.28 24.96 -32.92
C ARG A 500 15.95 25.08 -33.65
N VAL A 501 15.99 25.20 -34.98
CA VAL A 501 14.77 25.26 -35.81
C VAL A 501 13.99 23.96 -35.72
N ARG A 502 14.66 22.79 -35.69
CA ARG A 502 13.98 21.50 -35.49
C ARG A 502 13.36 21.36 -34.11
N THR A 503 13.99 21.89 -33.05
CA THR A 503 13.43 21.85 -31.68
C THR A 503 12.09 22.57 -31.58
N VAL A 504 11.86 23.59 -32.42
CA VAL A 504 10.56 24.28 -32.51
C VAL A 504 9.62 23.70 -33.59
N GLY A 505 9.97 22.57 -34.21
CA GLY A 505 9.18 21.91 -35.26
C GLY A 505 9.32 22.54 -36.64
N GLY A 506 10.25 23.48 -36.83
CA GLY A 506 10.44 24.20 -38.09
C GLY A 506 11.40 23.53 -39.07
N THR A 507 11.60 24.19 -40.21
CA THR A 507 12.55 23.76 -41.25
C THR A 507 13.51 24.89 -41.60
N LEU A 508 14.76 24.54 -41.95
CA LEU A 508 15.78 25.51 -42.37
C LEU A 508 16.57 24.95 -43.56
N SER A 509 16.67 25.77 -44.61
CA SER A 509 17.46 25.52 -45.81
C SER A 509 18.51 26.63 -45.99
N ALA A 510 19.69 26.26 -46.47
CA ALA A 510 20.78 27.19 -46.70
C ALA A 510 21.58 26.73 -47.92
N GLY A 511 21.78 27.60 -48.90
CA GLY A 511 22.48 27.24 -50.13
C GLY A 511 22.78 28.43 -51.06
N PRO A 512 23.55 28.22 -52.13
CA PRO A 512 23.78 29.23 -53.15
C PRO A 512 22.48 29.56 -53.87
N ASP A 513 22.25 30.84 -54.17
CA ASP A 513 20.97 31.33 -54.67
C ASP A 513 20.85 31.33 -56.22
N GLY A 514 21.87 30.83 -56.92
CA GLY A 514 21.93 30.76 -58.38
C GLY A 514 22.47 32.03 -59.05
N GLU A 515 22.50 33.17 -58.37
CA GLU A 515 22.98 34.46 -58.89
C GLU A 515 24.37 34.84 -58.33
N GLY A 516 25.04 33.87 -57.69
CA GLY A 516 26.34 34.05 -57.06
C GLY A 516 26.28 34.57 -55.62
N GLY A 517 25.07 34.64 -55.04
CA GLY A 517 24.79 34.94 -53.65
C GLY A 517 24.50 33.69 -52.83
N TRP A 518 24.00 33.89 -51.61
CA TRP A 518 23.61 32.83 -50.69
C TRP A 518 22.26 33.13 -50.07
N LEU A 519 21.44 32.09 -49.93
CA LEU A 519 20.09 32.14 -49.38
C LEU A 519 20.01 31.26 -48.14
N LEU A 520 19.56 31.84 -47.04
CA LEU A 520 19.14 31.14 -45.83
C LEU A 520 17.64 31.37 -45.65
N ALA A 521 16.86 30.30 -45.67
CA ALA A 521 15.41 30.35 -45.51
C ALA A 521 14.97 29.42 -44.38
N ALA A 522 14.17 29.92 -43.44
CA ALA A 522 13.64 29.15 -42.33
C ALA A 522 12.14 29.37 -42.14
N HIS A 523 11.41 28.28 -41.91
CA HIS A 523 10.00 28.28 -41.53
C HIS A 523 9.85 27.88 -40.06
N LEU A 524 9.16 28.71 -39.28
CA LEU A 524 9.02 28.58 -37.83
C LEU A 524 7.53 28.44 -37.46
N PRO A 525 7.04 27.24 -37.13
CA PRO A 525 5.62 27.02 -36.93
C PRO A 525 5.09 27.61 -35.61
N THR A 526 3.80 27.90 -35.58
CA THR A 526 3.08 28.44 -34.41
C THR A 526 2.81 27.42 -33.30
N ARG A 527 2.93 26.12 -33.58
CA ARG A 527 2.80 25.04 -32.60
C ARG A 527 4.02 24.14 -32.65
N LEU A 528 4.58 23.83 -31.47
CA LEU A 528 5.52 22.71 -31.33
C LEU A 528 4.81 21.46 -31.87
N SER A 529 5.31 20.88 -32.96
CA SER A 529 4.86 19.54 -33.36
C SER A 529 5.24 18.62 -32.19
N GLN A 530 4.27 18.22 -31.38
CA GLN A 530 4.47 17.10 -30.47
C GLN A 530 4.77 15.91 -31.37
N GLY A 531 6.03 15.52 -31.42
CA GLY A 531 6.45 14.33 -32.15
C GLY A 531 5.65 13.15 -31.63
N ASN A 532 4.77 12.62 -32.47
CA ASN A 532 4.23 11.29 -32.29
C ASN A 532 5.41 10.32 -32.38
N ALA A 533 5.88 9.85 -31.23
CA ALA A 533 6.54 8.57 -31.13
C ALA A 533 5.45 7.51 -31.39
N ALA A 534 5.40 7.00 -32.61
CA ALA A 534 4.72 5.77 -32.98
C ALA A 534 5.77 4.68 -33.21
#